data_AF-A0A920PFW4-F1
#
_entry.id   AF-A0A920PFW4-F1
#
_cell.length_a   1.000
_cell.length_b   1.000
_cell.length_c   1.000
_cell.angle_alpha   90.00
_cell.angle_beta   90.00
_cell.angle_gamma   90.00
#
_symmetry.space_group_name_H-M   'P 1'
#
loop_
_entity.id
_entity.type
_entity.pdbx_description
1 polymer ?
#
loop_
_entity_poly.entity_id
_entity_poly.type
_entity_poly.pdbx_seq_one_letter_code
_entity_poly.pdbx_strand_id
1 'polypeptide(L)'
;MDYKTLTGHLYSQNQRINLYFLHNLFKEISSHISSEMKEKYDLDIPITAGMWGGSYMVALNDGEARTNVVRLYSIVSLPQNSSLDEKENFERLMELYQQNFKKFFGRYGLNLVNPKWGEIIPYSNKVRPTTALQMWDTQGKANFIRVFFVWNQASWEESIIYDMIRNIKTLKELLNLNIRPPKKEISELKFLLQDVLITYKTLHAALTPDFIEHAEPIIQNLFDKFIKGLHSEESIEEQYHRVYSSALVYGFEEALLEPYKKDNLDIQNVEDWPVEKINYVPVELKEKLIPALQAPWKKFQMNLENKYGQANSVN
;
A
#
# COMPACT_ATOMS: atom_id res chain seq x y z
N MET A 1 21.46 0.63 11.18
CA MET A 1 21.10 -0.80 11.35
C MET A 1 22.08 -1.61 10.52
N ASP A 2 22.93 -2.41 11.15
CA ASP A 2 23.81 -3.35 10.44
C ASP A 2 23.24 -4.76 10.54
N TYR A 3 22.62 -5.20 9.45
CA TYR A 3 22.66 -6.56 8.94
C TYR A 3 22.98 -6.39 7.45
N LYS A 4 24.26 -6.31 7.08
CA LYS A 4 24.72 -6.65 5.72
C LYS A 4 23.96 -7.92 5.29
N THR A 5 22.95 -7.91 4.42
CA THR A 5 22.55 -6.89 3.46
C THR A 5 21.12 -7.25 3.05
N LEU A 6 20.21 -6.28 2.89
CA LEU A 6 18.96 -6.45 2.15
C LEU A 6 19.16 -7.18 0.79
N THR A 7 20.37 -7.10 0.22
CA THR A 7 20.73 -7.60 -1.11
C THR A 7 20.69 -9.12 -1.30
N GLY A 8 20.63 -9.93 -0.25
CA GLY A 8 20.61 -11.39 -0.38
C GLY A 8 19.23 -12.06 -0.30
N HIS A 9 18.23 -11.38 0.25
CA HIS A 9 17.05 -12.08 0.79
C HIS A 9 15.70 -11.54 0.31
N LEU A 10 15.65 -10.56 -0.60
CA LEU A 10 14.38 -10.12 -1.18
C LEU A 10 13.60 -11.29 -1.78
N TYR A 11 14.30 -12.21 -2.43
CA TYR A 11 13.76 -13.50 -2.85
C TYR A 11 14.33 -14.60 -1.96
N SER A 12 13.47 -15.46 -1.44
CA SER A 12 13.89 -16.62 -0.68
C SER A 12 14.44 -17.73 -1.60
N GLN A 13 14.93 -18.82 -1.00
CA GLN A 13 15.36 -20.01 -1.75
C GLN A 13 14.25 -20.56 -2.65
N ASN A 14 12.99 -20.43 -2.24
CA ASN A 14 11.80 -20.82 -3.01
C ASN A 14 11.46 -19.85 -4.15
N GLN A 15 12.32 -18.84 -4.42
CA GLN A 15 12.10 -17.75 -5.37
C GLN A 15 10.82 -16.93 -5.08
N ARG A 16 10.29 -17.00 -3.85
CA ARG A 16 9.18 -16.16 -3.42
C ARG A 16 9.72 -14.87 -2.82
N ILE A 17 9.01 -13.78 -3.03
CA ILE A 17 9.39 -12.51 -2.43
C ILE A 17 9.20 -12.60 -0.91
N ASN A 18 10.11 -12.03 -0.15
CA ASN A 18 9.94 -11.76 1.26
C ASN A 18 9.47 -10.31 1.44
N LEU A 19 8.27 -10.16 1.99
CA LEU A 19 7.57 -8.90 2.06
C LEU A 19 8.16 -7.96 3.11
N TYR A 20 8.78 -8.50 4.16
CA TYR A 20 9.52 -7.69 5.15
C TYR A 20 10.73 -7.02 4.48
N PHE A 21 11.51 -7.77 3.71
CA PHE A 21 12.63 -7.21 2.96
C PHE A 21 12.18 -6.25 1.86
N LEU A 22 11.05 -6.52 1.19
CA LEU A 22 10.48 -5.58 0.22
C LEU A 22 10.06 -4.25 0.87
N HIS A 23 9.36 -4.30 1.99
CA HIS A 23 8.95 -3.11 2.74
C HIS A 23 10.15 -2.27 3.17
N ASN A 24 11.18 -2.91 3.71
CA ASN A 24 12.41 -2.22 4.09
C ASN A 24 13.20 -1.69 2.88
N LEU A 25 13.20 -2.41 1.75
CA LEU A 25 13.84 -1.93 0.53
C LEU A 25 13.20 -0.61 0.04
N PHE A 26 11.87 -0.48 0.09
CA PHE A 26 11.21 0.78 -0.27
C PHE A 26 11.59 1.94 0.66
N LYS A 27 11.73 1.67 1.96
CA LYS A 27 12.21 2.64 2.95
C LYS A 27 13.63 3.09 2.66
N GLU A 28 14.54 2.14 2.48
CA GLU A 28 15.95 2.43 2.21
C GLU A 28 16.16 3.20 0.90
N ILE A 29 15.42 2.84 -0.16
CA ILE A 29 15.49 3.58 -1.42
C ILE A 29 15.03 5.03 -1.22
N SER A 30 13.93 5.25 -0.50
CA SER A 30 13.40 6.61 -0.30
C SER A 30 14.31 7.45 0.58
N SER A 31 14.90 6.87 1.63
CA SER A 31 15.94 7.51 2.43
C SER A 31 17.17 7.87 1.60
N HIS A 32 17.62 6.95 0.73
CA HIS A 32 18.76 7.21 -0.16
C HIS A 32 18.47 8.34 -1.15
N ILE A 33 17.27 8.37 -1.73
CA ILE A 33 16.85 9.44 -2.64
C ILE A 33 16.77 10.79 -1.91
N SER A 34 16.25 10.82 -0.68
CA SER A 34 16.24 12.02 0.15
C SER A 34 17.67 12.55 0.37
N SER A 35 18.62 11.66 0.69
CA SER A 35 20.04 12.06 0.80
C SER A 35 20.62 12.54 -0.53
N GLU A 36 20.33 11.87 -1.66
CA GLU A 36 20.82 12.31 -2.98
C GLU A 36 20.25 13.67 -3.40
N MET A 37 18.99 13.97 -3.05
CA MET A 37 18.39 15.28 -3.28
C MET A 37 19.17 16.37 -2.54
N LYS A 38 19.59 16.11 -1.30
CA LYS A 38 20.41 17.03 -0.51
C LYS A 38 21.82 17.17 -1.07
N GLU A 39 22.47 16.06 -1.40
CA GLU A 39 23.88 16.07 -1.86
C GLU A 39 24.05 16.68 -3.26
N LYS A 40 23.12 16.42 -4.19
CA LYS A 40 23.26 16.86 -5.59
C LYS A 40 22.64 18.22 -5.86
N TYR A 41 21.57 18.56 -5.15
CA TYR A 41 20.74 19.73 -5.46
C TYR A 41 20.57 20.69 -4.28
N ASP A 42 21.17 20.39 -3.12
CA ASP A 42 21.00 21.13 -1.86
C ASP A 42 19.54 21.19 -1.35
N LEU A 43 18.72 20.21 -1.74
CA LEU A 43 17.30 20.14 -1.38
C LEU A 43 17.08 19.17 -0.22
N ASP A 44 16.73 19.70 0.96
CA ASP A 44 16.38 18.88 2.12
C ASP A 44 14.90 18.46 2.06
N ILE A 45 14.66 17.25 1.56
CA ILE A 45 13.33 16.70 1.33
C ILE A 45 13.14 15.49 2.26
N PRO A 46 12.47 15.63 3.42
CA PRO A 46 12.15 14.50 4.27
C PRO A 46 11.12 13.58 3.59
N ILE A 47 11.49 12.33 3.33
CA ILE A 47 10.62 11.35 2.68
C ILE A 47 10.39 10.18 3.62
N THR A 48 9.14 9.75 3.75
CA THR A 48 8.81 8.44 4.35
C THR A 48 8.21 7.54 3.27
N ALA A 49 8.43 6.24 3.41
CA ALA A 49 7.90 5.28 2.46
C ALA A 49 7.60 3.94 3.14
N GLY A 50 6.75 3.16 2.49
CA GLY A 50 6.45 1.80 2.90
C GLY A 50 5.88 1.00 1.75
N MET A 51 5.68 -0.29 2.00
CA MET A 51 4.89 -1.13 1.09
C MET A 51 3.42 -0.71 1.16
N TRP A 52 2.79 -0.53 0.01
CA TRP A 52 1.35 -0.29 -0.10
C TRP A 52 0.60 -1.58 -0.42
N GLY A 53 -0.66 -1.62 0.00
CA GLY A 53 -1.57 -2.74 -0.26
C GLY A 53 -1.37 -3.92 0.70
N GLY A 54 -2.25 -4.91 0.56
CA GLY A 54 -2.36 -6.03 1.50
C GLY A 54 -1.53 -7.25 1.16
N SER A 55 -0.47 -7.12 0.35
CA SER A 55 0.37 -8.30 0.04
C SER A 55 0.93 -8.96 1.31
N TYR A 56 1.15 -8.21 2.40
CA TYR A 56 1.58 -8.78 3.69
C TYR A 56 0.59 -9.79 4.28
N MET A 57 -0.70 -9.74 3.89
CA MET A 57 -1.73 -10.67 4.35
C MET A 57 -1.47 -12.10 3.88
N VAL A 58 -0.75 -12.27 2.77
CA VAL A 58 -0.43 -13.59 2.22
C VAL A 58 0.96 -14.09 2.64
N ALA A 59 1.56 -13.50 3.67
CA ALA A 59 2.86 -13.90 4.19
C ALA A 59 2.82 -15.14 5.10
N LEU A 60 3.94 -15.84 5.17
CA LEU A 60 4.31 -16.72 6.28
C LEU A 60 4.79 -15.90 7.47
N ASN A 61 5.02 -16.56 8.60
CA ASN A 61 5.41 -15.90 9.84
C ASN A 61 6.77 -15.17 9.76
N ASP A 62 7.63 -15.49 8.80
CA ASP A 62 8.92 -14.84 8.55
C ASP A 62 8.89 -13.84 7.38
N GLY A 63 7.69 -13.52 6.87
CA GLY A 63 7.50 -12.54 5.80
C GLY A 63 7.61 -13.10 4.38
N GLU A 64 7.99 -14.37 4.18
CA GLU A 64 7.96 -15.01 2.86
C GLU A 64 6.52 -15.08 2.33
N ALA A 65 6.28 -14.66 1.10
CA ALA A 65 4.96 -14.73 0.49
C ALA A 65 4.56 -16.19 0.19
N ARG A 66 3.33 -16.57 0.58
CA ARG A 66 2.74 -17.88 0.25
C ARG A 66 2.47 -18.07 -1.24
N THR A 67 2.28 -16.96 -1.96
CA THR A 67 1.95 -16.93 -3.39
C THR A 67 2.89 -16.01 -4.15
N ASN A 68 2.82 -16.02 -5.50
CA ASN A 68 3.62 -15.13 -6.32
C ASN A 68 3.07 -13.71 -6.22
N VAL A 69 3.85 -12.80 -5.64
CA VAL A 69 3.54 -11.38 -5.64
C VAL A 69 4.22 -10.76 -6.85
N VAL A 70 3.43 -10.52 -7.88
CA VAL A 70 3.91 -10.01 -9.17
C VAL A 70 3.65 -8.51 -9.36
N ARG A 71 3.05 -7.82 -8.39
CA ARG A 71 2.83 -6.37 -8.42
C ARG A 71 3.40 -5.78 -7.15
N LEU A 72 4.42 -4.94 -7.30
CA LEU A 72 5.12 -4.36 -6.16
C LEU A 72 4.64 -2.92 -5.98
N TYR A 73 3.98 -2.65 -4.86
CA TYR A 73 3.42 -1.33 -4.58
C TYR A 73 4.12 -0.66 -3.41
N SER A 74 4.40 0.62 -3.55
CA SER A 74 4.91 1.47 -2.49
C SER A 74 4.06 2.74 -2.36
N ILE A 75 3.99 3.27 -1.15
CA ILE A 75 3.44 4.59 -0.86
C ILE A 75 4.53 5.45 -0.23
N VAL A 76 4.59 6.70 -0.67
CA VAL A 76 5.62 7.67 -0.32
C VAL A 76 4.94 8.97 0.12
N SER A 77 5.28 9.45 1.32
CA SER A 77 4.89 10.80 1.77
C SER A 77 5.92 11.83 1.32
N LEU A 78 5.44 12.93 0.73
CA LEU A 78 6.25 14.06 0.31
C LEU A 78 5.88 15.31 1.11
N PRO A 79 6.86 16.15 1.51
CA PRO A 79 6.58 17.40 2.20
C PRO A 79 5.92 18.39 1.25
N GLN A 80 4.85 19.03 1.71
CA GLN A 80 4.23 20.16 1.01
C GLN A 80 4.80 21.49 1.51
N ASN A 81 4.60 22.58 0.76
CA ASN A 81 5.13 23.91 1.08
C ASN A 81 6.67 23.86 1.18
N SER A 82 7.27 23.08 0.29
CA SER A 82 8.70 22.78 0.23
C SER A 82 9.23 23.10 -1.17
N SER A 83 10.54 22.97 -1.37
CA SER A 83 11.15 23.13 -2.69
C SER A 83 10.62 22.15 -3.73
N LEU A 84 9.95 21.06 -3.34
CA LEU A 84 9.25 20.16 -4.27
C LEU A 84 8.03 20.79 -4.95
N ASP A 85 7.54 21.93 -4.47
CA ASP A 85 6.44 22.63 -5.14
C ASP A 85 6.88 23.19 -6.51
N GLU A 86 8.18 23.36 -6.72
CA GLU A 86 8.77 23.69 -8.00
C GLU A 86 8.81 22.45 -8.91
N LYS A 87 8.24 22.59 -10.11
CA LYS A 87 8.15 21.51 -11.09
C LYS A 87 9.51 20.86 -11.38
N GLU A 88 10.57 21.65 -11.52
CA GLU A 88 11.91 21.14 -11.82
C GLU A 88 12.45 20.25 -10.69
N ASN A 89 12.22 20.62 -9.43
CA ASN A 89 12.66 19.83 -8.28
C ASN A 89 11.86 18.53 -8.15
N PHE A 90 10.57 18.56 -8.48
CA PHE A 90 9.77 17.35 -8.57
C PHE A 90 10.24 16.42 -9.70
N GLU A 91 10.59 16.95 -10.87
CA GLU A 91 11.16 16.18 -11.98
C GLU A 91 12.48 15.51 -11.59
N ARG A 92 13.38 16.24 -10.91
CA ARG A 92 14.62 15.67 -10.35
C ARG A 92 14.35 14.52 -9.38
N LEU A 93 13.34 14.66 -8.52
CA LEU A 93 12.93 13.59 -7.61
C LEU A 93 12.46 12.34 -8.38
N MET A 94 11.65 12.51 -9.43
CA MET A 94 11.18 11.40 -10.26
C MET A 94 12.32 10.69 -11.00
N GLU A 95 13.29 11.45 -11.51
CA GLU A 95 14.50 10.89 -12.12
C GLU A 95 15.32 10.05 -11.13
N LEU A 96 15.49 10.52 -9.90
CA LEU A 96 16.18 9.76 -8.85
C LEU A 96 15.42 8.48 -8.49
N TYR A 97 14.08 8.53 -8.37
CA TYR A 97 13.27 7.32 -8.15
C TYR A 97 13.46 6.30 -9.27
N GLN A 98 13.38 6.74 -10.52
CA GLN A 98 13.59 5.88 -11.68
C GLN A 98 14.98 5.24 -11.68
N GLN A 99 16.04 6.03 -11.48
CA GLN A 99 17.42 5.55 -11.49
C GLN A 99 17.68 4.55 -10.36
N ASN A 100 17.25 4.90 -9.15
CA ASN A 100 17.44 4.05 -7.98
C ASN A 100 16.62 2.77 -8.07
N PHE A 101 15.39 2.81 -8.56
CA PHE A 101 14.62 1.59 -8.75
C PHE A 101 15.32 0.62 -9.71
N LYS A 102 15.82 1.10 -10.86
CA LYS A 102 16.63 0.26 -11.77
C LYS A 102 17.86 -0.32 -11.07
N LYS A 103 18.61 0.51 -10.35
CA LYS A 103 19.85 0.12 -9.66
C LYS A 103 19.61 -0.91 -8.56
N PHE A 104 18.64 -0.67 -7.68
CA PHE A 104 18.39 -1.51 -6.50
C PHE A 104 17.64 -2.79 -6.88
N PHE A 105 16.56 -2.70 -7.67
CA PHE A 105 15.81 -3.88 -8.09
C PHE A 105 16.59 -4.73 -9.13
N GLY A 106 17.48 -4.12 -9.92
CA GLY A 106 18.41 -4.82 -10.81
C GLY A 106 19.28 -5.85 -10.11
N ARG A 107 19.68 -5.60 -8.85
CA ARG A 107 20.45 -6.55 -8.03
C ARG A 107 19.69 -7.84 -7.73
N TYR A 108 18.36 -7.81 -7.80
CA TYR A 108 17.50 -8.96 -7.57
C TYR A 108 16.99 -9.58 -8.88
N GLY A 109 17.53 -9.14 -10.03
CA GLY A 109 17.20 -9.68 -11.34
C GLY A 109 15.91 -9.14 -11.95
N LEU A 110 15.43 -7.96 -11.54
CA LEU A 110 14.39 -7.24 -12.26
C LEU A 110 15.03 -6.30 -13.29
N ASN A 111 14.43 -6.17 -14.47
CA ASN A 111 14.82 -5.16 -15.46
C ASN A 111 13.69 -4.15 -15.64
N LEU A 112 13.74 -3.05 -14.88
CA LEU A 112 12.69 -2.03 -14.87
C LEU A 112 12.85 -1.03 -16.02
N VAL A 113 11.83 -0.95 -16.88
CA VAL A 113 11.81 -0.12 -18.08
C VAL A 113 10.54 0.73 -18.19
N ASN A 114 10.51 1.60 -19.21
CA ASN A 114 9.35 2.42 -19.60
C ASN A 114 8.71 3.19 -18.44
N PRO A 115 9.47 4.01 -17.70
CA PRO A 115 8.92 4.79 -16.59
C PRO A 115 7.77 5.67 -17.08
N LYS A 116 6.64 5.61 -16.38
CA LYS A 116 5.51 6.54 -16.55
C LYS A 116 5.20 7.16 -15.21
N TRP A 117 5.20 8.49 -15.13
CA TRP A 117 4.88 9.21 -13.90
C TRP A 117 3.90 10.35 -14.15
N GLY A 118 3.28 10.83 -13.08
CA GLY A 118 2.33 11.95 -13.11
C GLY A 118 0.87 11.54 -13.31
N GLU A 119 0.57 10.24 -13.36
CA GLU A 119 -0.82 9.76 -13.34
C GLU A 119 -1.51 10.20 -12.05
N ILE A 120 -2.61 10.95 -12.17
CA ILE A 120 -3.43 11.38 -11.04
C ILE A 120 -4.27 10.20 -10.55
N ILE A 121 -4.18 9.89 -9.26
CA ILE A 121 -4.98 8.84 -8.66
C ILE A 121 -6.40 9.39 -8.37
N PRO A 122 -7.47 8.68 -8.78
CA PRO A 122 -8.86 9.09 -8.54
C PRO A 122 -9.15 9.33 -7.06
N TYR A 123 -10.13 10.20 -6.77
CA TYR A 123 -10.53 10.55 -5.40
C TYR A 123 -9.39 11.07 -4.51
N SER A 124 -8.38 11.70 -5.12
CA SER A 124 -7.38 12.49 -4.40
C SER A 124 -7.65 13.99 -4.54
N ASN A 125 -6.95 14.81 -3.76
CA ASN A 125 -7.16 16.26 -3.69
C ASN A 125 -7.04 16.94 -5.07
N LYS A 126 -7.95 17.86 -5.40
CA LYS A 126 -7.98 18.54 -6.71
C LYS A 126 -6.80 19.49 -6.94
N VAL A 127 -6.29 20.10 -5.87
CA VAL A 127 -5.20 21.10 -5.93
C VAL A 127 -3.84 20.41 -5.89
N ARG A 128 -3.69 19.42 -5.01
CA ARG A 128 -2.47 18.64 -4.82
C ARG A 128 -2.79 17.14 -4.89
N PRO A 129 -3.00 16.59 -6.10
CA PRO A 129 -3.40 15.21 -6.25
C PRO A 129 -2.29 14.23 -5.84
N THR A 130 -2.71 13.06 -5.38
CA THR A 130 -1.81 11.90 -5.30
C THR A 130 -1.43 11.53 -6.74
N THR A 131 -0.13 11.37 -6.99
CA THR A 131 0.37 10.95 -8.31
C THR A 131 1.07 9.61 -8.21
N ALA A 132 1.27 8.93 -9.33
CA ALA A 132 2.04 7.69 -9.36
C ALA A 132 3.21 7.70 -10.34
N LEU A 133 4.23 6.91 -10.00
CA LEU A 133 5.27 6.41 -10.90
C LEU A 133 5.08 4.90 -11.07
N GLN A 134 5.11 4.41 -12.32
CA GLN A 134 5.10 2.98 -12.63
C GLN A 134 6.24 2.61 -13.58
N MET A 135 6.86 1.46 -13.33
CA MET A 135 7.92 0.87 -14.16
C MET A 135 7.66 -0.63 -14.33
N TRP A 136 7.89 -1.16 -15.53
CA TRP A 136 7.59 -2.55 -15.89
C TRP A 136 8.84 -3.41 -15.85
N ASP A 137 8.73 -4.63 -15.33
CA ASP A 137 9.83 -5.59 -15.35
C ASP A 137 9.76 -6.45 -16.63
N THR A 138 10.85 -6.50 -17.38
CA THR A 138 10.93 -7.34 -18.60
C THR A 138 11.48 -8.74 -18.35
N GLN A 139 11.93 -9.04 -17.13
CA GLN A 139 12.44 -10.38 -16.76
C GLN A 139 11.33 -11.31 -16.24
N GLY A 140 10.12 -10.78 -16.00
CA GLY A 140 8.97 -11.55 -15.56
C GLY A 140 9.02 -12.00 -14.10
N LYS A 141 9.93 -11.44 -13.28
CA LYS A 141 9.93 -11.66 -11.82
C LYS A 141 8.80 -10.89 -11.15
N ALA A 142 8.49 -9.71 -11.67
CA ALA A 142 7.28 -8.96 -11.39
C ALA A 142 6.66 -8.51 -12.72
N ASN A 143 5.42 -8.04 -12.68
CA ASN A 143 4.78 -7.34 -13.78
C ASN A 143 5.24 -5.88 -13.80
N PHE A 144 5.21 -5.24 -12.63
CA PHE A 144 5.61 -3.85 -12.46
C PHE A 144 5.89 -3.50 -10.99
N ILE A 145 6.56 -2.36 -10.82
CA ILE A 145 6.62 -1.59 -9.57
C ILE A 145 5.82 -0.31 -9.76
N ARG A 146 4.96 0.02 -8.79
CA ARG A 146 4.17 1.26 -8.79
C ARG A 146 4.31 1.96 -7.44
N VAL A 147 4.57 3.26 -7.46
CA VAL A 147 4.73 4.12 -6.28
C VAL A 147 3.65 5.16 -6.30
N PHE A 148 3.00 5.38 -5.16
CA PHE A 148 2.05 6.47 -4.95
C PHE A 148 2.70 7.57 -4.12
N PHE A 149 2.70 8.80 -4.64
CA PHE A 149 3.24 9.98 -3.98
C PHE A 149 2.08 10.79 -3.40
N VAL A 150 2.01 10.83 -2.07
CA VAL A 150 0.99 11.54 -1.30
C VAL A 150 1.63 12.76 -0.64
N TRP A 151 0.96 13.90 -0.70
CA TRP A 151 1.47 15.15 -0.13
C TRP A 151 1.30 15.22 1.39
N ASN A 152 2.02 16.17 1.99
CA ASN A 152 2.25 16.35 3.41
C ASN A 152 3.14 15.29 4.07
N GLN A 153 4.01 15.78 4.95
CA GLN A 153 4.89 14.95 5.75
C GLN A 153 4.06 14.14 6.74
N ALA A 154 4.03 12.83 6.53
CA ALA A 154 3.42 11.87 7.42
C ALA A 154 4.28 10.59 7.46
N SER A 155 3.93 9.68 8.34
CA SER A 155 4.43 8.31 8.29
C SER A 155 3.79 7.51 7.15
N TRP A 156 4.39 6.37 6.79
CA TRP A 156 3.81 5.48 5.79
C TRP A 156 2.50 4.86 6.29
N GLU A 157 2.37 4.66 7.61
CA GLU A 157 1.14 4.17 8.23
C GLU A 157 -0.01 5.17 8.05
N GLU A 158 0.25 6.45 8.33
CA GLU A 158 -0.74 7.52 8.10
C GLU A 158 -1.16 7.59 6.64
N SER A 159 -0.20 7.43 5.70
CA SER A 159 -0.50 7.39 4.27
C SER A 159 -1.39 6.23 3.88
N ILE A 160 -1.19 5.05 4.46
CA ILE A 160 -2.06 3.90 4.22
C ILE A 160 -3.47 4.16 4.76
N ILE A 161 -3.59 4.73 5.97
CA ILE A 161 -4.88 5.03 6.60
C ILE A 161 -5.65 6.08 5.76
N TYR A 162 -4.97 7.16 5.36
CA TYR A 162 -5.54 8.19 4.49
C TYR A 162 -6.00 7.59 3.15
N ASP A 163 -5.18 6.73 2.54
CA ASP A 163 -5.53 6.10 1.27
C ASP A 163 -6.76 5.19 1.35
N MET A 164 -7.15 4.71 2.54
CA MET A 164 -8.39 3.95 2.71
C MET A 164 -9.64 4.79 2.42
N ILE A 165 -9.61 6.11 2.65
CA ILE A 165 -10.73 7.00 2.30
C ILE A 165 -10.98 6.94 0.79
N ARG A 166 -9.90 7.14 0.02
CA ARG A 166 -9.91 7.06 -1.44
C ARG A 166 -10.35 5.68 -1.91
N ASN A 167 -9.81 4.63 -1.28
CA ASN A 167 -10.14 3.26 -1.63
C ASN A 167 -11.62 2.95 -1.40
N ILE A 168 -12.21 3.38 -0.28
CA ILE A 168 -13.64 3.25 0.00
C ILE A 168 -14.48 3.94 -1.08
N LYS A 169 -14.09 5.15 -1.51
CA LYS A 169 -14.80 5.83 -2.62
C LYS A 169 -14.77 5.02 -3.91
N THR A 170 -13.61 4.48 -4.29
CA THR A 170 -13.49 3.58 -5.44
C THR A 170 -14.35 2.32 -5.27
N LEU A 171 -14.33 1.69 -4.09
CA LEU A 171 -15.15 0.51 -3.79
C LEU A 171 -16.65 0.80 -3.95
N LYS A 172 -17.11 1.98 -3.50
CA LYS A 172 -18.52 2.40 -3.60
C LYS A 172 -19.00 2.53 -5.04
N GLU A 173 -18.13 2.72 -6.03
CA GLU A 173 -18.54 2.70 -7.45
C GLU A 173 -19.18 1.35 -7.85
N LEU A 174 -18.71 0.24 -7.27
CA LEU A 174 -19.13 -1.12 -7.63
C LEU A 174 -19.89 -1.85 -6.53
N LEU A 175 -19.89 -1.33 -5.30
CA LEU A 175 -20.50 -1.94 -4.12
C LEU A 175 -21.65 -1.11 -3.53
N ASN A 176 -22.08 -0.04 -4.19
CA ASN A 176 -23.24 0.74 -3.76
C ASN A 176 -24.53 -0.05 -3.97
N LEU A 177 -25.20 -0.41 -2.88
CA LEU A 177 -26.45 -1.20 -2.89
C LEU A 177 -27.62 -0.50 -3.58
N ASN A 178 -27.56 0.84 -3.71
CA ASN A 178 -28.59 1.63 -4.38
C ASN A 178 -28.47 1.60 -5.91
N ILE A 179 -27.41 1.01 -6.46
CA ILE A 179 -27.13 0.96 -7.90
C ILE A 179 -26.98 -0.49 -8.29
N ARG A 180 -27.68 -0.91 -9.36
CA ARG A 180 -27.51 -2.27 -9.90
C ARG A 180 -26.02 -2.48 -10.25
N PRO A 181 -25.40 -3.60 -9.82
CA PRO A 181 -23.99 -3.85 -10.07
C PRO A 181 -23.72 -3.82 -11.58
N PRO A 182 -22.82 -2.93 -12.07
CA PRO A 182 -22.53 -2.83 -13.49
C PRO A 182 -21.77 -4.08 -13.94
N LYS A 183 -21.96 -4.47 -15.21
CA LYS A 183 -21.12 -5.51 -15.80
C LYS A 183 -19.71 -4.96 -15.98
N LYS A 184 -18.71 -5.68 -15.45
CA LYS A 184 -17.30 -5.29 -15.49
C LYS A 184 -16.45 -6.45 -15.97
N GLU A 185 -15.28 -6.12 -16.50
CA GLU A 185 -14.26 -7.12 -16.84
C GLU A 185 -13.82 -7.88 -15.59
N ILE A 186 -13.56 -9.17 -15.74
CA ILE A 186 -13.20 -10.07 -14.64
C ILE A 186 -11.93 -9.60 -13.90
N SER A 187 -11.00 -8.99 -14.62
CA SER A 187 -9.81 -8.37 -14.04
C SER A 187 -10.16 -7.24 -13.08
N GLU A 188 -11.09 -6.34 -13.46
CA GLU A 188 -11.58 -5.25 -12.61
C GLU A 188 -12.23 -5.78 -11.33
N LEU A 189 -13.08 -6.81 -11.44
CA LEU A 189 -13.70 -7.44 -10.27
C LEU A 189 -12.66 -8.07 -9.33
N LYS A 190 -11.61 -8.68 -9.88
CA LYS A 190 -10.51 -9.23 -9.09
C LYS A 190 -9.73 -8.15 -8.32
N PHE A 191 -9.53 -6.97 -8.93
CA PHE A 191 -8.93 -5.82 -8.25
C PHE A 191 -9.83 -5.32 -7.11
N LEU A 192 -11.12 -5.12 -7.39
CA LEU A 192 -12.10 -4.70 -6.39
C LEU A 192 -12.12 -5.65 -5.17
N LEU A 193 -12.16 -6.95 -5.40
CA LEU A 193 -12.15 -7.96 -4.35
C LEU A 193 -10.86 -7.94 -3.52
N GLN A 194 -9.71 -7.68 -4.17
CA GLN A 194 -8.46 -7.47 -3.44
C GLN A 194 -8.54 -6.21 -2.58
N ASP A 195 -9.07 -5.11 -3.11
CA ASP A 195 -9.19 -3.83 -2.39
C ASP A 195 -10.15 -3.92 -1.19
N VAL A 196 -11.17 -4.78 -1.25
CA VAL A 196 -12.05 -5.11 -0.11
C VAL A 196 -11.25 -5.79 1.00
N LEU A 197 -10.43 -6.79 0.68
CA LEU A 197 -9.57 -7.46 1.67
C LEU A 197 -8.57 -6.49 2.31
N ILE A 198 -7.95 -5.63 1.49
CA ILE A 198 -7.01 -4.60 1.93
C ILE A 198 -7.70 -3.66 2.90
N THR A 199 -8.85 -3.09 2.50
CA THR A 199 -9.60 -2.13 3.32
C THR A 199 -10.01 -2.73 4.64
N TYR A 200 -10.58 -3.94 4.63
CA TYR A 200 -10.99 -4.63 5.85
C TYR A 200 -9.81 -4.83 6.81
N LYS A 201 -8.70 -5.40 6.33
CA LYS A 201 -7.56 -5.71 7.21
C LYS A 201 -6.83 -4.45 7.68
N THR A 202 -6.82 -3.38 6.88
CA THR A 202 -6.27 -2.08 7.31
C THR A 202 -7.14 -1.44 8.40
N LEU A 203 -8.47 -1.47 8.25
CA LEU A 203 -9.40 -0.80 9.16
C LEU A 203 -9.85 -1.67 10.35
N HIS A 204 -9.50 -2.96 10.38
CA HIS A 204 -10.03 -3.94 11.33
C HIS A 204 -10.06 -3.45 12.78
N ALA A 205 -8.98 -2.83 13.26
CA ALA A 205 -8.88 -2.36 14.65
C ALA A 205 -9.75 -1.12 14.97
N ALA A 206 -10.32 -0.46 13.95
CA ALA A 206 -11.28 0.63 14.09
C ALA A 206 -12.74 0.20 13.84
N LEU A 207 -12.98 -1.03 13.38
CA LEU A 207 -14.33 -1.55 13.14
C LEU A 207 -15.04 -1.87 14.46
N THR A 208 -16.36 -1.69 14.49
CA THR A 208 -17.19 -2.10 15.64
C THR A 208 -17.26 -3.62 15.76
N PRO A 209 -17.40 -4.19 16.98
CA PRO A 209 -17.56 -5.64 17.17
C PRO A 209 -18.69 -6.26 16.34
N ASP A 210 -19.87 -5.64 16.32
CA ASP A 210 -21.04 -6.12 15.58
C ASP A 210 -20.75 -6.20 14.07
N PHE A 211 -20.09 -5.18 13.52
CA PHE A 211 -19.67 -5.20 12.12
C PHE A 211 -18.64 -6.31 11.84
N ILE A 212 -17.68 -6.53 12.74
CA ILE A 212 -16.68 -7.62 12.59
C ILE A 212 -17.37 -8.98 12.58
N GLU A 213 -18.34 -9.23 13.47
CA GLU A 213 -19.09 -10.48 13.53
C GLU A 213 -19.78 -10.81 12.19
N HIS A 214 -20.38 -9.80 11.56
CA HIS A 214 -21.00 -9.92 10.24
C HIS A 214 -19.96 -10.06 9.11
N ALA A 215 -18.87 -9.30 9.17
CA ALA A 215 -17.88 -9.20 8.10
C ALA A 215 -16.94 -10.40 8.01
N GLU A 216 -16.49 -10.94 9.14
CA GLU A 216 -15.40 -11.93 9.19
C GLU A 216 -15.70 -13.20 8.35
N PRO A 217 -16.91 -13.80 8.39
CA PRO A 217 -17.20 -14.97 7.55
C PRO A 217 -17.08 -14.69 6.04
N ILE A 218 -17.43 -13.49 5.62
CA ILE A 218 -17.38 -13.06 4.21
C ILE A 218 -15.93 -12.82 3.80
N ILE A 219 -15.18 -12.10 4.63
CA ILE A 219 -13.78 -11.80 4.40
C ILE A 219 -12.93 -13.08 4.41
N GLN A 220 -13.17 -13.99 5.35
CA GLN A 220 -12.43 -15.24 5.44
C GLN A 220 -12.67 -16.11 4.20
N ASN A 221 -13.94 -16.20 3.74
CA ASN A 221 -14.27 -16.92 2.51
C ASN A 221 -13.56 -16.31 1.29
N LEU A 222 -13.58 -14.98 1.16
CA LEU A 222 -12.92 -14.28 0.08
C LEU A 222 -11.39 -14.49 0.12
N PHE A 223 -10.80 -14.39 1.30
CA PHE A 223 -9.37 -14.59 1.50
C PHE A 223 -8.93 -16.02 1.13
N ASP A 224 -9.69 -17.04 1.53
CA ASP A 224 -9.40 -18.43 1.20
C ASP A 224 -9.44 -18.69 -0.31
N LYS A 225 -10.41 -18.07 -1.01
CA LYS A 225 -10.50 -18.12 -2.48
C LYS A 225 -9.33 -17.39 -3.14
N PHE A 226 -8.92 -16.25 -2.58
CA PHE A 226 -7.80 -15.46 -3.07
C PHE A 226 -6.46 -16.20 -2.95
N ILE A 227 -6.19 -16.85 -1.82
CA ILE A 227 -4.98 -17.67 -1.60
C ILE A 227 -4.93 -18.86 -2.58
N LYS A 228 -6.09 -19.43 -2.91
CA LYS A 228 -6.23 -20.47 -3.95
C LYS A 228 -6.17 -19.92 -5.38
N GLY A 229 -5.92 -18.61 -5.54
CA GLY A 229 -5.62 -17.94 -6.79
C GLY A 229 -6.81 -17.29 -7.52
N LEU A 230 -8.04 -17.55 -7.08
CA LEU A 230 -9.29 -17.00 -7.63
C LEU A 230 -9.28 -17.04 -9.19
N HIS A 231 -9.31 -18.27 -9.72
CA HIS A 231 -8.93 -18.57 -11.11
C HIS A 231 -10.09 -18.59 -12.12
N SER A 232 -11.31 -18.93 -11.71
CA SER A 232 -12.47 -18.98 -12.62
C SER A 232 -13.28 -17.69 -12.57
N GLU A 233 -13.82 -17.30 -13.73
CA GLU A 233 -14.75 -16.15 -13.85
C GLU A 233 -15.95 -16.34 -12.92
N GLU A 234 -16.54 -17.53 -12.90
CA GLU A 234 -17.65 -17.90 -12.01
C GLU A 234 -17.30 -17.66 -10.53
N SER A 235 -16.11 -18.07 -10.08
CA SER A 235 -15.71 -17.85 -8.67
C SER A 235 -15.46 -16.38 -8.38
N ILE A 236 -15.04 -15.57 -9.36
CA ILE A 236 -14.83 -14.14 -9.19
C ILE A 236 -16.19 -13.43 -9.09
N GLU A 237 -17.12 -13.76 -9.97
CA GLU A 237 -18.48 -13.22 -9.95
C GLU A 237 -19.25 -13.62 -8.70
N GLU A 238 -19.15 -14.88 -8.26
CA GLU A 238 -19.76 -15.35 -7.00
C GLU A 238 -19.28 -14.51 -5.80
N GLN A 239 -17.97 -14.31 -5.69
CA GLN A 239 -17.38 -13.51 -4.61
C GLN A 239 -17.77 -12.04 -4.72
N TYR A 240 -17.79 -11.49 -5.93
CA TYR A 240 -18.26 -10.13 -6.16
C TYR A 240 -19.70 -9.95 -5.68
N HIS A 241 -20.62 -10.83 -6.06
CA HIS A 241 -22.02 -10.74 -5.65
C HIS A 241 -22.18 -10.88 -4.13
N ARG A 242 -21.43 -11.79 -3.50
CA ARG A 242 -21.42 -11.94 -2.04
C ARG A 242 -20.97 -10.66 -1.34
N VAL A 243 -19.88 -10.04 -1.80
CA VAL A 243 -19.38 -8.78 -1.25
C VAL A 243 -20.34 -7.64 -1.56
N TYR A 244 -20.89 -7.55 -2.76
CA TYR A 244 -21.90 -6.56 -3.13
C TYR A 244 -23.10 -6.59 -2.17
N SER A 245 -23.66 -7.77 -1.91
CA SER A 245 -24.83 -7.92 -1.01
C SER A 245 -24.53 -7.73 0.48
N SER A 246 -23.26 -7.60 0.87
CA SER A 246 -22.84 -7.64 2.28
C SER A 246 -22.90 -6.31 3.01
N ALA A 247 -23.04 -5.19 2.29
CA ALA A 247 -22.92 -3.84 2.83
C ALA A 247 -21.56 -3.48 3.47
N LEU A 248 -20.51 -4.30 3.27
CA LEU A 248 -19.19 -4.10 3.89
C LEU A 248 -18.62 -2.68 3.70
N VAL A 249 -18.78 -2.10 2.51
CA VAL A 249 -18.23 -0.78 2.18
C VAL A 249 -18.77 0.34 3.07
N TYR A 250 -20.02 0.21 3.56
CA TYR A 250 -20.64 1.20 4.44
C TYR A 250 -20.06 1.14 5.86
N GLY A 251 -19.77 -0.05 6.39
CA GLY A 251 -19.09 -0.16 7.68
C GLY A 251 -17.63 0.29 7.62
N PHE A 252 -16.96 0.13 6.48
CA PHE A 252 -15.62 0.71 6.27
C PHE A 252 -15.68 2.25 6.30
N GLU A 253 -16.69 2.83 5.63
CA GLU A 253 -16.93 4.28 5.65
C GLU A 253 -17.25 4.78 7.06
N GLU A 254 -18.15 4.10 7.78
CA GLU A 254 -18.55 4.45 9.15
C GLU A 254 -17.36 4.48 10.12
N ALA A 255 -16.44 3.51 10.01
CA ALA A 255 -15.24 3.45 10.85
C ALA A 255 -14.31 4.66 10.68
N LEU A 256 -14.38 5.37 9.55
CA LEU A 256 -13.63 6.59 9.29
C LEU A 256 -14.47 7.85 9.52
N LEU A 257 -15.77 7.81 9.25
CA LEU A 257 -16.63 8.98 9.16
C LEU A 257 -16.61 9.84 10.43
N GLU A 258 -16.93 9.25 11.58
CA GLU A 258 -17.04 10.01 12.84
C GLU A 258 -15.69 10.55 13.34
N PRO A 259 -14.58 9.79 13.33
CA PRO A 259 -13.28 10.34 13.70
C PRO A 259 -12.85 11.56 12.87
N TYR A 260 -13.01 11.54 11.54
CA TYR A 260 -12.64 12.67 10.69
C TYR A 260 -13.60 13.86 10.82
N LYS A 261 -14.89 13.59 11.03
CA LYS A 261 -15.91 14.63 11.24
C LYS A 261 -15.64 15.47 12.49
N LYS A 262 -15.10 14.87 13.57
CA LYS A 262 -14.67 15.62 14.77
C LYS A 262 -13.61 16.70 14.46
N ASP A 263 -12.83 16.49 13.41
CA ASP A 263 -11.81 17.44 12.92
C ASP A 263 -12.31 18.31 11.76
N ASN A 264 -13.64 18.36 11.52
CA ASN A 264 -14.30 19.06 10.42
C ASN A 264 -13.86 18.61 9.03
N LEU A 265 -13.52 17.32 8.88
CA LEU A 265 -13.13 16.72 7.61
C LEU A 265 -14.21 15.75 7.11
N ASP A 266 -14.74 16.02 5.93
CA ASP A 266 -15.73 15.16 5.27
C ASP A 266 -15.05 14.18 4.33
N ILE A 267 -14.93 12.91 4.74
CA ILE A 267 -14.30 11.85 3.96
C ILE A 267 -15.03 11.56 2.63
N GLN A 268 -16.31 11.96 2.50
CA GLN A 268 -17.05 11.79 1.26
C GLN A 268 -16.65 12.83 0.20
N ASN A 269 -16.03 13.94 0.62
CA ASN A 269 -15.56 15.04 -0.20
C ASN A 269 -14.04 15.29 -0.03
N VAL A 270 -13.26 14.21 0.09
CA VAL A 270 -11.79 14.24 0.28
C VAL A 270 -11.05 15.04 -0.80
N GLU A 271 -11.57 15.08 -2.02
CA GLU A 271 -10.99 15.84 -3.12
C GLU A 271 -10.97 17.36 -2.87
N ASP A 272 -11.87 17.84 -2.01
CA ASP A 272 -12.06 19.25 -1.65
C ASP A 272 -11.46 19.60 -0.28
N TRP A 273 -10.72 18.68 0.33
CA TRP A 273 -10.05 18.96 1.60
C TRP A 273 -9.03 20.10 1.48
N PRO A 274 -8.78 20.83 2.58
CA PRO A 274 -7.66 21.75 2.63
C PRO A 274 -6.35 21.02 2.33
N VAL A 275 -5.45 21.65 1.57
CA VAL A 275 -4.22 21.01 1.10
C VAL A 275 -3.32 20.58 2.26
N GLU A 276 -3.33 21.32 3.36
CA GLU A 276 -2.63 21.01 4.62
C GLU A 276 -3.22 19.81 5.39
N LYS A 277 -4.39 19.31 4.98
CA LYS A 277 -5.07 18.14 5.55
C LYS A 277 -4.96 16.90 4.68
N ILE A 278 -4.30 16.96 3.52
CA ILE A 278 -3.92 15.74 2.79
C ILE A 278 -3.06 14.88 3.73
N ASN A 279 -3.29 13.57 3.74
CA ASN A 279 -2.53 12.63 4.56
C ASN A 279 -2.72 12.81 6.09
N TYR A 280 -3.62 13.70 6.51
CA TYR A 280 -3.97 13.86 7.92
C TYR A 280 -4.77 12.64 8.39
N VAL A 281 -4.48 12.17 9.60
CA VAL A 281 -5.23 11.11 10.28
C VAL A 281 -5.59 11.59 11.69
N PRO A 282 -6.86 11.50 12.13
CA PRO A 282 -7.26 11.81 13.50
C PRO A 282 -6.49 10.97 14.53
N VAL A 283 -6.19 11.56 15.70
CA VAL A 283 -5.40 10.90 16.76
C VAL A 283 -6.03 9.57 17.19
N GLU A 284 -7.36 9.54 17.34
CA GLU A 284 -8.11 8.31 17.71
C GLU A 284 -7.86 7.16 16.72
N LEU A 285 -7.77 7.45 15.41
CA LEU A 285 -7.48 6.44 14.40
C LEU A 285 -6.01 6.04 14.42
N LYS A 286 -5.08 6.99 14.65
CA LYS A 286 -3.65 6.66 14.78
C LYS A 286 -3.40 5.66 15.90
N GLU A 287 -4.00 5.88 17.07
CA GLU A 287 -3.84 5.02 18.25
C GLU A 287 -4.33 3.58 18.00
N LYS A 288 -5.41 3.41 17.22
CA LYS A 288 -5.97 2.09 16.89
C LYS A 288 -5.22 1.41 15.74
N LEU A 289 -4.95 2.15 14.66
CA LEU A 289 -4.56 1.57 13.38
C LEU A 289 -3.04 1.46 13.20
N ILE A 290 -2.24 2.42 13.67
CA ILE A 290 -0.78 2.40 13.49
C ILE A 290 -0.15 1.17 14.16
N PRO A 291 -0.46 0.82 15.43
CA PRO A 291 0.09 -0.38 16.04
C PRO A 291 -0.29 -1.66 15.28
N ALA A 292 -1.52 -1.74 14.79
CA ALA A 292 -2.01 -2.87 14.00
C ALA A 292 -1.28 -3.00 12.66
N LEU A 293 -1.00 -1.89 11.97
CA LEU A 293 -0.23 -1.86 10.73
C LEU A 293 1.24 -2.24 10.95
N GLN A 294 1.83 -1.89 12.09
CA GLN A 294 3.21 -2.22 12.43
C GLN A 294 3.40 -3.67 12.89
N ALA A 295 2.38 -4.28 13.49
CA ALA A 295 2.49 -5.59 14.14
C ALA A 295 2.99 -6.72 13.21
N PRO A 296 2.51 -6.86 11.95
CA PRO A 296 3.05 -7.86 11.02
C PRO A 296 4.55 -7.72 10.79
N TRP A 297 5.05 -6.48 10.62
CA TRP A 297 6.46 -6.21 10.35
C TRP A 297 7.35 -6.56 11.55
N LYS A 298 6.91 -6.20 12.77
CA LYS A 298 7.60 -6.59 14.01
C LYS A 298 7.66 -8.11 14.17
N LYS A 299 6.56 -8.81 13.85
CA LYS A 299 6.51 -10.27 13.87
C LYS A 299 7.46 -10.90 12.85
N PHE A 300 7.50 -10.39 11.61
CA PHE A 300 8.43 -10.89 10.59
C PHE A 300 9.88 -10.69 11.02
N GLN A 301 10.22 -9.50 11.51
CA GLN A 301 11.54 -9.18 12.03
C GLN A 301 11.96 -10.17 13.12
N MET A 302 11.14 -10.33 14.16
CA MET A 302 11.45 -11.23 15.28
C MET A 302 11.65 -12.68 14.82
N ASN A 303 10.83 -13.17 13.89
CA ASN A 303 10.96 -14.53 13.38
C ASN A 303 12.20 -14.71 12.49
N LEU A 304 12.55 -13.70 11.69
CA LEU A 304 13.78 -13.70 10.90
C LEU A 304 15.02 -13.65 11.82
N GLU A 305 15.01 -12.79 12.84
CA GLU A 305 16.08 -12.70 13.85
C GLU A 305 16.25 -14.03 14.61
N ASN A 306 15.15 -14.70 14.98
CA ASN A 306 15.24 -16.02 15.59
C ASN A 306 15.83 -17.07 14.63
N LYS A 307 15.41 -17.04 13.36
CA LYS A 307 15.85 -18.00 12.33
C LYS A 307 17.32 -17.84 11.96
N TYR A 308 17.82 -16.60 11.84
CA TYR A 308 19.18 -16.31 11.39
C TYR A 308 20.15 -15.97 12.54
N GLY A 309 19.64 -15.47 13.68
CA GLY A 309 20.43 -15.22 14.88
C GLY A 309 20.88 -16.50 15.56
N GLN A 310 20.05 -17.56 15.56
CA GLN A 310 20.46 -18.88 16.06
C GLN A 310 21.53 -19.56 15.16
N ALA A 311 21.49 -19.30 13.85
CA ALA A 311 22.48 -19.83 12.91
C ALA A 311 23.89 -19.23 13.11
N ASN A 312 24.00 -18.06 13.74
CA ASN A 312 25.27 -17.41 14.06
C ASN A 312 25.81 -17.74 15.45
N SER A 313 25.04 -18.44 16.30
CA SER A 313 25.46 -18.91 17.63
C SER A 313 25.97 -20.37 17.64
N VAL A 314 25.96 -21.03 16.48
CA VAL A 314 26.54 -22.36 16.28
C VAL A 314 27.67 -22.24 15.27
N ASN A 315 28.80 -21.68 15.70
CA ASN A 315 30.12 -21.82 15.07
C ASN A 315 31.21 -21.66 16.13
#